data_AF-A0AAW5A0F1-F1
#
_entry.id   AF-A0AAW5A0F1-F1
#
_cell.length_a   1.000
_cell.length_b   1.000
_cell.length_c   1.000
_cell.angle_alpha   90.00
_cell.angle_beta   90.00
_cell.angle_gamma   90.00
#
_symmetry.space_group_name_H-M   'P 1'
#
loop_
_entity.id
_entity.type
_entity.pdbx_description
1 polymer ?
#
loop_
_entity_poly.entity_id
_entity_poly.type
_entity_poly.pdbx_seq_one_letter_code
_entity_poly.pdbx_strand_id
1 'polypeptide(L)'
;MQQIIDTAVQEIIQIIDSKKNSTNVAWQFILEELDVAQHGTEFVVDRIQRFYINKSDYNGALKNSWEDVDGSTGPQQYLLGVTSFVAEKTDFEIAAMVRITIVEYVLKHYKFGRYFLNTESKRANKPLALFDIIAKPEKLNPNFKHILPEEYEPVRNVLNRWASGFEDRDNKFNHQFQETFNSSFWELYLFQCFKDLGMEVDFTRASPDFTLNTNNGKRINIEAVTANHAQDSIPEWDSNGKNLLEDKEFLNFSCVRLLNAIGSKSNKYFDTYEKYDHVKSSPYVIAVAPYEQPMFFFQNNEAIIRVLYAKGIDKSSGFSEVVVNQAIKNGTIPLELGIFTTDKFKHISAIIFSTTATLGKAITQTDLKREIRSSWYHPFKGLVMEMKENEIHFETHLDGLQIHHNPFAEKPLSLDEFSNYEITHYYYDPDTKVIDNQQKPYTLISRNVWG
;
A
#
# COMPACT_ATOMS: atom_id res chain seq x y z
N MET A 1 9.38 33.95 5.47
CA MET A 1 9.94 32.63 5.12
C MET A 1 9.12 31.94 4.04
N GLN A 2 7.83 31.67 4.24
CA GLN A 2 7.00 30.95 3.24
C GLN A 2 7.06 31.55 1.83
N GLN A 3 6.96 32.88 1.70
CA GLN A 3 7.10 33.55 0.40
C GLN A 3 8.44 33.26 -0.30
N ILE A 4 9.55 33.15 0.45
CA ILE A 4 10.86 32.81 -0.12
C ILE A 4 10.85 31.37 -0.65
N ILE A 5 10.26 30.45 0.12
CA ILE A 5 10.10 29.04 -0.28
C ILE A 5 9.25 28.95 -1.55
N ASP A 6 8.09 29.60 -1.58
CA ASP A 6 7.16 29.53 -2.71
C ASP A 6 7.79 30.10 -3.99
N THR A 7 8.47 31.25 -3.89
CA THR A 7 9.21 31.84 -5.03
C THR A 7 10.34 30.92 -5.48
N ALA A 8 11.14 30.36 -4.55
CA ALA A 8 12.25 29.49 -4.91
C ALA A 8 11.77 28.20 -5.60
N VAL A 9 10.66 27.61 -5.14
CA VAL A 9 10.05 26.43 -5.76
C VAL A 9 9.58 26.74 -7.18
N GLN A 10 8.90 27.88 -7.40
CA GLN A 10 8.44 28.29 -8.72
C GLN A 10 9.62 28.47 -9.70
N GLU A 11 10.68 29.14 -9.27
CA GLU A 11 11.88 29.37 -10.10
C GLU A 11 12.62 28.06 -10.40
N ILE A 12 12.79 27.18 -9.41
CA ILE A 12 13.41 25.86 -9.62
C ILE A 12 12.61 25.02 -10.62
N ILE A 13 11.28 24.98 -10.50
CA ILE A 13 10.42 24.26 -11.45
C ILE A 13 10.58 24.85 -12.85
N GLN A 14 10.57 26.18 -13.01
CA GLN A 14 10.79 26.81 -14.31
C GLN A 14 12.16 26.47 -14.91
N ILE A 15 13.21 26.45 -14.10
CA ILE A 15 14.56 26.05 -14.53
C ILE A 15 14.54 24.60 -15.01
N ILE A 16 13.96 23.69 -14.24
CA ILE A 16 13.91 22.25 -14.57
C ILE A 16 13.07 22.00 -15.82
N ASP A 17 11.89 22.62 -15.93
CA ASP A 17 10.98 22.47 -17.07
C ASP A 17 11.54 23.07 -18.38
N SER A 18 12.51 23.97 -18.28
CA SER A 18 13.24 24.49 -19.45
C SER A 18 14.21 23.46 -20.06
N LYS A 19 14.54 22.38 -19.34
CA LYS A 19 15.50 21.36 -19.78
C LYS A 19 14.81 20.29 -20.62
N LYS A 20 15.58 19.66 -21.53
CA LYS A 20 15.06 18.67 -22.49
C LYS A 20 14.43 17.43 -21.82
N ASN A 21 14.90 17.05 -20.64
CA ASN A 21 14.40 15.90 -19.89
C ASN A 21 14.10 16.29 -18.44
N SER A 22 13.12 17.19 -18.29
CA SER A 22 12.77 17.83 -17.01
C SER A 22 12.50 16.82 -15.90
N THR A 23 11.80 15.71 -16.17
CA THR A 23 11.57 14.64 -15.18
C THR A 23 12.87 14.03 -14.65
N ASN A 24 13.83 13.70 -15.53
CA ASN A 24 15.11 13.15 -15.08
C ASN A 24 15.96 14.20 -14.36
N VAL A 25 15.94 15.45 -14.81
CA VAL A 25 16.62 16.57 -14.13
C VAL A 25 16.03 16.77 -12.73
N ALA A 26 14.70 16.79 -12.59
CA ALA A 26 14.01 16.90 -11.30
C ALA A 26 14.39 15.76 -10.37
N TRP A 27 14.37 14.53 -10.87
CA TRP A 27 14.71 13.35 -10.08
C TRP A 27 16.16 13.39 -9.60
N GLN A 28 17.11 13.65 -10.50
CA GLN A 28 18.53 13.76 -10.13
C GLN A 28 18.77 14.91 -9.13
N PHE A 29 18.18 16.08 -9.37
CA PHE A 29 18.24 17.21 -8.44
C PHE A 29 17.78 16.82 -7.03
N ILE A 30 16.63 16.13 -6.92
CA ILE A 30 16.14 15.65 -5.64
C ILE A 30 17.13 14.66 -5.02
N LEU A 31 17.63 13.67 -5.77
CA LEU A 31 18.57 12.68 -5.24
C LEU A 31 19.85 13.33 -4.70
N GLU A 32 20.43 14.30 -5.40
CA GLU A 32 21.61 15.04 -4.92
C GLU A 32 21.33 15.79 -3.62
N GLU A 33 20.16 16.41 -3.52
CA GLU A 33 19.75 17.10 -2.31
C GLU A 33 19.55 16.16 -1.13
N LEU A 34 19.06 14.94 -1.37
CA LEU A 34 18.96 13.91 -0.34
C LEU A 34 20.33 13.35 0.05
N ASP A 35 21.26 13.22 -0.92
CA ASP A 35 22.64 12.79 -0.68
C ASP A 35 23.36 13.74 0.29
N VAL A 36 23.11 15.05 0.19
CA VAL A 36 23.60 16.05 1.15
C VAL A 36 22.82 15.99 2.46
N ALA A 37 21.49 15.98 2.38
CA ALA A 37 20.60 16.08 3.54
C ALA A 37 20.76 14.92 4.54
N GLN A 38 21.18 13.72 4.10
CA GLN A 38 21.42 12.58 4.98
C GLN A 38 22.54 12.82 6.01
N HIS A 39 23.38 13.85 5.80
CA HIS A 39 24.44 14.28 6.71
C HIS A 39 24.10 15.58 7.46
N GLY A 40 22.84 16.04 7.37
CA GLY A 40 22.35 17.27 7.97
C GLY A 40 21.99 17.14 9.46
N THR A 41 21.20 18.10 9.95
CA THR A 41 20.67 18.09 11.33
C THR A 41 19.69 16.93 11.53
N GLU A 42 19.43 16.57 12.79
CA GLU A 42 18.45 15.52 13.13
C GLU A 42 17.08 15.77 12.49
N PHE A 43 16.63 17.04 12.48
CA PHE A 43 15.39 17.42 11.81
C PHE A 43 15.40 17.12 10.31
N VAL A 44 16.48 17.46 9.61
CA VAL A 44 16.59 17.25 8.15
C VAL A 44 16.63 15.75 7.85
N VAL A 45 17.43 14.99 8.59
CA VAL A 45 17.52 13.52 8.45
C VAL A 45 16.17 12.84 8.72
N ASP A 46 15.42 13.27 9.74
CA ASP A 46 14.07 12.79 10.02
C ASP A 46 13.07 13.22 8.91
N ARG A 47 13.20 14.43 8.37
CA ARG A 47 12.29 14.96 7.33
C ARG A 47 12.38 14.15 6.04
N ILE A 48 13.58 13.84 5.56
CA ILE A 48 13.77 13.13 4.28
C ILE A 48 13.24 11.70 4.30
N GLN A 49 13.13 11.08 5.49
CA GLN A 49 12.53 9.75 5.63
C GLN A 49 11.06 9.71 5.22
N ARG A 50 10.37 10.86 5.19
CA ARG A 50 8.98 10.94 4.74
C ARG A 50 8.84 10.87 3.22
N PHE A 51 9.91 11.05 2.45
CA PHE A 51 9.83 11.27 1.01
C PHE A 51 9.65 10.01 0.18
N TYR A 52 9.77 8.82 0.79
CA TYR A 52 9.67 7.51 0.14
C TYR A 52 10.71 7.27 -0.95
N ILE A 53 11.95 7.66 -0.66
CA ILE A 53 13.11 7.42 -1.53
C ILE A 53 14.09 6.56 -0.73
N ASN A 54 14.51 5.42 -1.29
CA ASN A 54 15.42 4.54 -0.58
C ASN A 54 16.79 5.20 -0.50
N LYS A 55 17.50 4.94 0.61
CA LYS A 55 18.88 5.41 0.77
C LYS A 55 19.81 4.93 -0.36
N SER A 56 19.57 3.74 -0.89
CA SER A 56 20.28 3.22 -2.07
C SER A 56 20.16 4.11 -3.30
N ASP A 57 19.08 4.88 -3.42
CA ASP A 57 18.76 5.64 -4.62
C ASP A 57 19.51 6.98 -4.65
N TYR A 58 19.72 7.60 -3.48
CA TYR A 58 20.40 8.90 -3.39
C TYR A 58 21.85 8.84 -2.89
N ASN A 59 22.31 7.74 -2.28
CA ASN A 59 23.66 7.66 -1.74
C ASN A 59 24.72 7.75 -2.86
N GLY A 60 25.51 8.82 -2.85
CA GLY A 60 26.50 9.12 -3.88
C GLY A 60 25.92 9.73 -5.16
N ALA A 61 24.65 10.17 -5.14
CA ALA A 61 23.99 10.79 -6.29
C ALA A 61 24.72 12.03 -6.82
N LEU A 62 25.43 12.78 -5.95
CA LEU A 62 26.26 13.92 -6.37
C LEU A 62 27.31 13.56 -7.42
N LYS A 63 27.77 12.30 -7.46
CA LYS A 63 28.76 11.84 -8.44
C LYS A 63 28.19 11.60 -9.83
N ASN A 64 26.87 11.53 -9.93
CA ASN A 64 26.14 11.27 -11.18
C ASN A 64 25.57 12.55 -11.80
N SER A 65 25.95 13.72 -11.27
CA SER A 65 25.45 15.01 -11.75
C SER A 65 25.89 15.33 -13.19
N TRP A 66 25.16 16.25 -13.82
CA TRP A 66 25.48 16.78 -15.14
C TRP A 66 24.99 18.22 -15.28
N GLU A 67 25.41 18.87 -16.36
CA GLU A 67 25.26 20.32 -16.57
C GLU A 67 23.82 20.87 -16.42
N ASP A 68 22.78 20.10 -16.75
CA ASP A 68 21.41 20.60 -16.59
C ASP A 68 20.98 20.67 -15.11
N VAL A 69 21.66 19.94 -14.21
CA VAL A 69 21.37 19.85 -12.78
C VAL A 69 22.28 20.81 -11.99
N ASP A 70 23.60 20.69 -12.16
CA ASP A 70 24.61 21.42 -11.36
C ASP A 70 25.34 22.55 -12.10
N GLY A 71 25.09 22.71 -13.40
CA GLY A 71 25.70 23.77 -14.20
C GLY A 71 25.24 25.17 -13.77
N SER A 72 25.84 26.20 -14.36
CA SER A 72 25.57 27.61 -14.00
C SER A 72 24.12 28.06 -14.22
N THR A 73 23.33 27.28 -14.97
CA THR A 73 21.90 27.51 -15.22
C THR A 73 21.03 26.36 -14.68
N GLY A 74 21.59 25.50 -13.83
CA GLY A 74 20.91 24.37 -13.22
C GLY A 74 20.17 24.73 -11.93
N PRO A 75 19.19 23.90 -11.52
CA PRO A 75 18.43 24.12 -10.28
C PRO A 75 19.32 24.13 -9.03
N GLN A 76 20.44 23.39 -9.01
CA GLN A 76 21.35 23.39 -7.87
C GLN A 76 21.99 24.75 -7.62
N GLN A 77 22.45 25.42 -8.68
CA GLN A 77 23.09 26.72 -8.57
C GLN A 77 22.12 27.78 -8.03
N TYR A 78 20.85 27.71 -8.45
CA TYR A 78 19.81 28.58 -7.94
C TYR A 78 19.50 28.30 -6.45
N LEU A 79 19.31 27.03 -6.08
CA LEU A 79 19.02 26.63 -4.71
C LEU A 79 20.18 27.01 -3.76
N LEU A 80 21.42 26.85 -4.20
CA LEU A 80 22.60 27.30 -3.45
C LEU A 80 22.52 28.80 -3.16
N GLY A 81 22.22 29.63 -4.16
CA GLY A 81 22.08 31.08 -3.98
C GLY A 81 20.99 31.46 -2.97
N VAL A 82 19.80 30.84 -3.06
CA VAL A 82 18.70 31.06 -2.12
C VAL A 82 19.11 30.66 -0.70
N THR A 83 19.75 29.50 -0.54
CA THR A 83 20.11 28.97 0.78
C THR A 83 21.26 29.72 1.42
N SER A 84 22.25 30.20 0.64
CA SER A 84 23.27 31.14 1.12
C SER A 84 22.66 32.44 1.61
N PHE A 85 21.72 33.02 0.86
CA PHE A 85 21.01 34.24 1.29
C PHE A 85 20.24 34.04 2.61
N VAL A 86 19.55 32.91 2.76
CA VAL A 86 18.85 32.59 4.02
C VAL A 86 19.86 32.44 5.16
N ALA A 87 20.94 31.69 4.97
CA ALA A 87 21.97 31.48 5.99
C ALA A 87 22.62 32.80 6.45
N GLU A 88 22.85 33.75 5.54
CA GLU A 88 23.37 35.09 5.87
C GLU A 88 22.41 35.94 6.71
N LYS A 89 21.09 35.71 6.57
CA LYS A 89 20.04 36.48 7.27
C LYS A 89 19.56 35.80 8.54
N THR A 90 19.75 34.49 8.67
CA THR A 90 19.34 33.71 9.82
C THR A 90 20.53 32.92 10.38
N ASP A 91 20.61 31.63 10.06
CA ASP A 91 21.66 30.69 10.41
C ASP A 91 21.62 29.47 9.46
N PHE A 92 22.63 28.62 9.56
CA PHE A 92 22.75 27.44 8.71
C PHE A 92 21.69 26.36 8.97
N GLU A 93 21.15 26.27 10.19
CA GLU A 93 20.12 25.26 10.51
C GLU A 93 18.79 25.61 9.84
N ILE A 94 18.35 26.87 9.96
CA ILE A 94 17.17 27.39 9.29
C ILE A 94 17.33 27.30 7.77
N ALA A 95 18.51 27.62 7.24
CA ALA A 95 18.79 27.47 5.81
C ALA A 95 18.65 26.01 5.35
N ALA A 96 19.12 25.04 6.13
CA ALA A 96 18.96 23.62 5.83
C ALA A 96 17.49 23.17 5.89
N MET A 97 16.71 23.65 6.87
CA MET A 97 15.26 23.39 6.94
C MET A 97 14.53 23.96 5.71
N VAL A 98 14.86 25.20 5.31
CA VAL A 98 14.28 25.84 4.12
C VAL A 98 14.65 25.07 2.86
N ARG A 99 15.92 24.68 2.72
CA ARG A 99 16.44 23.89 1.60
C ARG A 99 15.64 22.61 1.40
N ILE A 100 15.50 21.80 2.45
CA ILE A 100 14.79 20.54 2.34
C ILE A 100 13.27 20.71 2.16
N THR A 101 12.69 21.81 2.66
CA THR A 101 11.28 22.14 2.40
C THR A 101 11.04 22.48 0.94
N ILE A 102 11.94 23.23 0.30
CA ILE A 102 11.90 23.52 -1.14
C ILE A 102 11.97 22.20 -1.94
N VAL A 103 12.89 21.31 -1.57
CA VAL A 103 13.05 19.99 -2.22
C VAL A 103 11.78 19.15 -2.10
N GLU A 104 11.12 19.13 -0.93
CA GLU A 104 9.83 18.44 -0.76
C GLU A 104 8.73 19.01 -1.68
N TYR A 105 8.68 20.32 -1.86
CA TYR A 105 7.68 20.95 -2.72
C TYR A 105 7.96 20.68 -4.21
N VAL A 106 9.22 20.60 -4.62
CA VAL A 106 9.61 20.14 -5.95
C VAL A 106 9.24 18.66 -6.13
N LEU A 107 9.54 17.81 -5.14
CA LEU A 107 9.16 16.39 -5.12
C LEU A 107 7.64 16.20 -5.25
N LYS A 108 6.85 17.04 -4.55
CA LYS A 108 5.38 17.08 -4.67
C LYS A 108 4.92 17.51 -6.06
N HIS A 109 5.54 18.53 -6.65
CA HIS A 109 5.18 19.03 -7.99
C HIS A 109 5.31 17.94 -9.06
N TYR A 110 6.43 17.22 -9.06
CA TYR A 110 6.69 16.12 -10.00
C TYR A 110 6.03 14.79 -9.60
N LYS A 111 5.27 14.75 -8.49
CA LYS A 111 4.57 13.57 -7.97
C LYS A 111 5.50 12.37 -7.77
N PHE A 112 6.68 12.61 -7.21
CA PHE A 112 7.60 11.53 -6.86
C PHE A 112 7.36 11.01 -5.45
N GLY A 113 7.95 9.84 -5.16
CA GLY A 113 7.98 9.24 -3.83
C GLY A 113 6.61 9.23 -3.16
N ARG A 114 6.50 9.84 -1.97
CA ARG A 114 5.26 9.85 -1.18
C ARG A 114 4.06 10.55 -1.84
N TYR A 115 4.29 11.35 -2.87
CA TYR A 115 3.25 12.07 -3.61
C TYR A 115 2.93 11.40 -4.94
N PHE A 116 3.50 10.23 -5.19
CA PHE A 116 3.20 9.45 -6.37
C PHE A 116 1.73 9.06 -6.40
N LEU A 117 1.11 9.35 -7.53
CA LEU A 117 -0.24 8.91 -7.82
C LEU A 117 -0.32 8.58 -9.30
N ASN A 118 -0.52 7.30 -9.60
CA ASN A 118 -0.71 6.86 -10.96
C ASN A 118 -2.10 7.27 -11.46
N THR A 119 -2.12 8.20 -12.40
CA THR A 119 -3.35 8.66 -13.05
C THR A 119 -3.47 8.18 -14.50
N GLU A 120 -2.64 7.23 -14.92
CA GLU A 120 -2.72 6.67 -16.26
C GLU A 120 -4.06 6.01 -16.51
N SER A 121 -4.59 6.24 -17.71
CA SER A 121 -5.82 5.61 -18.19
C SER A 121 -5.52 4.86 -19.47
N LYS A 122 -5.87 3.57 -19.50
CA LYS A 122 -5.70 2.68 -20.64
C LYS A 122 -7.06 2.16 -21.06
N ARG A 123 -7.30 2.09 -22.37
CA ARG A 123 -8.55 1.53 -22.89
C ARG A 123 -8.49 0.00 -22.80
N ALA A 124 -9.40 -0.60 -22.06
CA ALA A 124 -9.61 -2.04 -22.07
C ALA A 124 -10.41 -2.48 -23.31
N ASN A 125 -10.22 -3.73 -23.76
CA ASN A 125 -11.03 -4.31 -24.84
C ASN A 125 -12.49 -4.50 -24.42
N LYS A 126 -12.70 -4.95 -23.17
CA LYS A 126 -14.00 -5.09 -22.51
C LYS A 126 -13.98 -4.26 -21.21
N PRO A 127 -14.22 -2.94 -21.30
CA PRO A 127 -14.14 -2.06 -20.13
C PRO A 127 -15.26 -2.37 -19.12
N LEU A 128 -14.96 -2.11 -17.86
CA LEU A 128 -15.92 -2.20 -16.77
C LEU A 128 -16.91 -1.03 -16.80
N ALA A 129 -18.14 -1.30 -16.41
CA ALA A 129 -19.24 -0.35 -16.28
C ALA A 129 -19.75 -0.40 -14.83
N LEU A 130 -18.87 -0.04 -13.89
CA LEU A 130 -19.06 -0.29 -12.46
C LEU A 130 -20.37 0.28 -11.89
N PHE A 131 -20.82 1.42 -12.42
CA PHE A 131 -21.95 2.18 -11.90
C PHE A 131 -23.20 2.16 -12.81
N ASP A 132 -23.17 1.37 -13.87
CA ASP A 132 -24.38 1.05 -14.65
C ASP A 132 -25.16 0.01 -13.85
N ILE A 133 -26.23 0.42 -13.17
CA ILE A 133 -26.96 -0.45 -12.24
C ILE A 133 -27.64 -1.59 -13.01
N ILE A 134 -27.12 -2.81 -12.85
CA ILE A 134 -27.60 -4.04 -13.51
C ILE A 134 -28.13 -5.07 -12.51
N ALA A 135 -27.74 -4.96 -11.24
CA ALA A 135 -28.28 -5.79 -10.17
C ALA A 135 -29.63 -5.25 -9.67
N LYS A 136 -30.46 -6.15 -9.13
CA LYS A 136 -31.75 -5.75 -8.55
C LYS A 136 -31.54 -4.92 -7.27
N PRO A 137 -32.38 -3.90 -6.98
CA PRO A 137 -32.19 -3.00 -5.83
C PRO A 137 -32.01 -3.70 -4.46
N GLU A 138 -32.69 -4.82 -4.26
CA GLU A 138 -32.62 -5.64 -3.04
C GLU A 138 -31.32 -6.43 -2.90
N LYS A 139 -30.61 -6.67 -4.01
CA LYS A 139 -29.33 -7.38 -4.04
C LYS A 139 -28.11 -6.47 -3.95
N LEU A 140 -28.29 -5.16 -4.16
CA LEU A 140 -27.21 -4.20 -4.09
C LEU A 140 -26.59 -4.19 -2.69
N ASN A 141 -25.27 -4.37 -2.64
CA ASN A 141 -24.49 -4.38 -1.41
C ASN A 141 -24.59 -3.01 -0.70
N PRO A 142 -24.67 -2.97 0.65
CA PRO A 142 -24.71 -1.71 1.40
C PRO A 142 -23.54 -0.76 1.10
N ASN A 143 -22.32 -1.27 0.91
CA ASN A 143 -21.16 -0.44 0.56
C ASN A 143 -21.27 0.14 -0.85
N PHE A 144 -21.81 -0.63 -1.80
CA PHE A 144 -22.09 -0.11 -3.14
C PHE A 144 -23.15 1.00 -3.09
N LYS A 145 -24.24 0.79 -2.33
CA LYS A 145 -25.29 1.81 -2.14
C LYS A 145 -24.74 3.10 -1.53
N HIS A 146 -23.81 2.98 -0.58
CA HIS A 146 -23.20 4.12 0.10
C HIS A 146 -22.50 5.08 -0.87
N ILE A 147 -21.94 4.58 -1.98
CA ILE A 147 -21.18 5.38 -2.95
C ILE A 147 -21.99 5.81 -4.17
N LEU A 148 -23.30 5.54 -4.23
CA LEU A 148 -24.18 5.98 -5.32
C LEU A 148 -24.61 7.46 -5.28
N PRO A 149 -24.82 8.11 -4.11
CA PRO A 149 -25.24 9.51 -4.06
C PRO A 149 -24.30 10.46 -4.81
N GLU A 150 -24.81 11.59 -5.29
CA GLU A 150 -24.06 12.59 -6.08
C GLU A 150 -22.78 13.07 -5.37
N GLU A 151 -22.83 13.25 -4.05
CA GLU A 151 -21.67 13.60 -3.23
C GLU A 151 -20.46 12.65 -3.43
N TYR A 152 -20.69 11.37 -3.72
CA TYR A 152 -19.64 10.38 -3.94
C TYR A 152 -19.20 10.26 -5.41
N GLU A 153 -19.62 11.16 -6.31
CA GLU A 153 -19.15 11.17 -7.69
C GLU A 153 -17.61 11.22 -7.81
N PRO A 154 -16.88 12.06 -7.04
CA PRO A 154 -15.42 12.05 -7.09
C PRO A 154 -14.81 10.69 -6.77
N VAL A 155 -15.41 9.96 -5.82
CA VAL A 155 -14.96 8.59 -5.45
C VAL A 155 -15.27 7.60 -6.56
N ARG A 156 -16.44 7.68 -7.20
CA ARG A 156 -16.77 6.85 -8.37
C ARG A 156 -15.79 7.09 -9.52
N ASN A 157 -15.38 8.34 -9.75
CA ASN A 157 -14.38 8.71 -10.74
C ASN A 157 -13.00 8.10 -10.42
N VAL A 158 -12.60 8.07 -9.14
CA VAL A 158 -11.39 7.38 -8.70
C VAL A 158 -11.47 5.88 -8.97
N LEU A 159 -12.59 5.22 -8.63
CA LEU A 159 -12.76 3.78 -8.84
C LEU A 159 -12.78 3.41 -10.33
N ASN A 160 -13.42 4.21 -11.18
CA ASN A 160 -13.36 4.05 -12.64
C ASN A 160 -11.93 4.24 -13.17
N ARG A 161 -11.14 5.14 -12.59
CA ARG A 161 -9.71 5.29 -12.93
C ARG A 161 -8.90 4.06 -12.52
N TRP A 162 -9.17 3.49 -11.35
CA TRP A 162 -8.52 2.23 -10.93
C TRP A 162 -8.86 1.09 -11.89
N ALA A 163 -10.13 0.98 -12.29
CA ALA A 163 -10.62 0.01 -13.28
C ALA A 163 -10.09 0.24 -14.71
N SER A 164 -9.47 1.39 -15.00
CA SER A 164 -8.95 1.69 -16.34
C SER A 164 -7.88 0.68 -16.76
N GLY A 165 -8.13 -0.01 -17.87
CA GLY A 165 -7.32 -1.12 -18.39
C GLY A 165 -7.72 -2.51 -17.90
N PHE A 166 -8.68 -2.63 -16.98
CA PHE A 166 -9.17 -3.93 -16.50
C PHE A 166 -10.15 -4.56 -17.52
N GLU A 167 -9.97 -5.83 -17.85
CA GLU A 167 -10.87 -6.56 -18.76
C GLU A 167 -11.90 -7.42 -18.02
N ASP A 168 -13.19 -7.19 -18.30
CA ASP A 168 -14.28 -8.08 -17.84
C ASP A 168 -14.31 -9.37 -18.68
N ARG A 169 -13.41 -10.30 -18.35
CA ARG A 169 -13.20 -11.52 -19.14
C ARG A 169 -14.47 -12.36 -19.29
N ASP A 170 -15.27 -12.46 -18.22
CA ASP A 170 -16.44 -13.34 -18.12
C ASP A 170 -17.79 -12.61 -17.96
N ASN A 171 -17.80 -11.27 -18.04
CA ASN A 171 -18.98 -10.40 -17.89
C ASN A 171 -19.67 -10.51 -16.51
N LYS A 172 -18.93 -10.92 -15.46
CA LYS A 172 -19.48 -11.02 -14.10
C LYS A 172 -19.01 -9.91 -13.19
N PHE A 173 -17.92 -9.22 -13.52
CA PHE A 173 -17.28 -8.29 -12.60
C PHE A 173 -18.23 -7.17 -12.18
N ASN A 174 -18.95 -6.56 -13.14
CA ASN A 174 -19.91 -5.49 -12.83
C ASN A 174 -21.03 -5.96 -11.88
N HIS A 175 -21.53 -7.18 -12.06
CA HIS A 175 -22.53 -7.77 -11.14
C HIS A 175 -21.93 -8.01 -9.75
N GLN A 176 -20.73 -8.57 -9.67
CA GLN A 176 -20.05 -8.84 -8.40
C GLN A 176 -19.72 -7.56 -7.64
N PHE A 177 -19.27 -6.52 -8.34
CA PHE A 177 -19.01 -5.20 -7.77
C PHE A 177 -20.27 -4.61 -7.12
N GLN A 178 -21.44 -4.83 -7.71
CA GLN A 178 -22.72 -4.32 -7.20
C GLN A 178 -23.32 -5.20 -6.08
N GLU A 179 -23.24 -6.53 -6.19
CA GLU A 179 -23.90 -7.46 -5.25
C GLU A 179 -23.01 -7.85 -4.04
N THR A 180 -21.70 -7.93 -4.23
CA THR A 180 -20.75 -8.39 -3.18
C THR A 180 -19.77 -7.32 -2.74
N PHE A 181 -19.41 -6.40 -3.63
CA PHE A 181 -18.55 -5.23 -3.42
C PHE A 181 -17.13 -5.52 -2.94
N ASN A 182 -16.93 -6.03 -1.71
CA ASN A 182 -15.62 -6.13 -1.07
C ASN A 182 -14.59 -6.96 -1.86
N SER A 183 -15.00 -8.09 -2.47
CA SER A 183 -14.11 -8.88 -3.33
C SER A 183 -13.68 -8.12 -4.59
N SER A 184 -14.63 -7.54 -5.31
CA SER A 184 -14.33 -6.78 -6.53
C SER A 184 -13.57 -5.49 -6.22
N PHE A 185 -13.85 -4.81 -5.10
CA PHE A 185 -13.07 -3.66 -4.65
C PHE A 185 -11.61 -4.06 -4.38
N TRP A 186 -11.38 -5.19 -3.70
CA TRP A 186 -10.04 -5.70 -3.45
C TRP A 186 -9.29 -6.01 -4.75
N GLU A 187 -9.94 -6.64 -5.72
CA GLU A 187 -9.38 -6.87 -7.05
C GLU A 187 -9.05 -5.57 -7.80
N LEU A 188 -9.95 -4.57 -7.78
CA LEU A 188 -9.68 -3.25 -8.40
C LEU A 188 -8.49 -2.54 -7.74
N TYR A 189 -8.42 -2.59 -6.41
CA TYR A 189 -7.32 -1.99 -5.66
C TYR A 189 -5.99 -2.68 -5.98
N LEU A 190 -5.96 -4.02 -5.99
CA LEU A 190 -4.77 -4.80 -6.37
C LEU A 190 -4.33 -4.48 -7.79
N PHE A 191 -5.28 -4.43 -8.74
CA PHE A 191 -4.99 -4.06 -10.12
C PHE A 191 -4.31 -2.69 -10.22
N GLN A 192 -4.80 -1.70 -9.46
CA GLN A 192 -4.15 -0.40 -9.39
C GLN A 192 -2.75 -0.47 -8.76
N CYS A 193 -2.56 -1.23 -7.68
CA CYS A 193 -1.24 -1.45 -7.09
C CYS A 193 -0.26 -2.08 -8.10
N PHE A 194 -0.71 -3.04 -8.90
CA PHE A 194 0.15 -3.66 -9.92
C PHE A 194 0.52 -2.68 -11.03
N LYS A 195 -0.39 -1.79 -11.44
CA LYS A 195 -0.05 -0.68 -12.36
C LYS A 195 1.03 0.23 -11.78
N ASP A 196 0.94 0.54 -10.49
CA ASP A 196 1.91 1.41 -9.79
C ASP A 196 3.28 0.76 -9.66
N LEU A 197 3.31 -0.57 -9.55
CA LEU A 197 4.53 -1.38 -9.56
C LEU A 197 5.08 -1.63 -10.98
N GLY A 198 4.42 -1.10 -12.02
CA GLY A 198 4.78 -1.34 -13.42
C GLY A 198 4.60 -2.80 -13.86
N MET A 199 3.74 -3.56 -13.18
CA MET A 199 3.43 -4.94 -13.54
C MET A 199 2.24 -5.00 -14.50
N GLU A 200 2.41 -5.66 -15.63
CA GLU A 200 1.36 -5.81 -16.62
C GLU A 200 0.54 -7.10 -16.38
N VAL A 201 -0.79 -6.98 -16.40
CA VAL A 201 -1.69 -8.14 -16.29
C VAL A 201 -1.88 -8.80 -17.66
N ASP A 202 -1.61 -10.11 -17.74
CA ASP A 202 -1.96 -10.94 -18.89
C ASP A 202 -3.44 -11.39 -18.80
N PHE A 203 -4.34 -10.59 -19.37
CA PHE A 203 -5.78 -10.90 -19.42
C PHE A 203 -6.14 -12.10 -20.33
N THR A 204 -5.19 -12.68 -21.08
CA THR A 204 -5.45 -13.91 -21.86
C THR A 204 -5.58 -15.14 -20.97
N ARG A 205 -5.11 -15.06 -19.71
CA ARG A 205 -5.27 -16.10 -18.70
C ARG A 205 -6.45 -15.74 -17.82
N ALA A 206 -7.42 -16.64 -17.66
CA ALA A 206 -8.61 -16.38 -16.86
C ALA A 206 -8.44 -16.68 -15.36
N SER A 207 -7.42 -17.46 -14.99
CA SER A 207 -7.14 -17.83 -13.59
C SER A 207 -5.66 -18.21 -13.40
N PRO A 208 -5.06 -17.97 -12.21
CA PRO A 208 -5.58 -17.21 -11.06
C PRO A 208 -5.98 -15.77 -11.42
N ASP A 209 -6.68 -15.08 -10.51
CA ASP A 209 -7.30 -13.76 -10.80
C ASP A 209 -6.38 -12.82 -11.59
N PHE A 210 -5.09 -12.75 -11.21
CA PHE A 210 -4.04 -12.04 -11.93
C PHE A 210 -2.87 -12.95 -12.34
N THR A 211 -2.49 -12.89 -13.62
CA THR A 211 -1.19 -13.35 -14.11
C THR A 211 -0.38 -12.12 -14.49
N LEU A 212 0.67 -11.82 -13.74
CA LEU A 212 1.47 -10.60 -13.90
C LEU A 212 2.76 -10.89 -14.65
N ASN A 213 3.14 -10.01 -15.56
CA ASN A 213 4.48 -9.91 -16.10
C ASN A 213 5.19 -8.74 -15.43
N THR A 214 6.33 -9.01 -14.82
CA THR A 214 7.14 -8.02 -14.09
C THR A 214 8.12 -7.32 -15.05
N ASN A 215 8.66 -6.17 -14.63
CA ASN A 215 9.64 -5.41 -15.44
C ASN A 215 10.91 -6.19 -15.79
N ASN A 216 11.26 -7.23 -15.02
CA ASN A 216 12.40 -8.11 -15.28
C ASN A 216 12.03 -9.36 -16.13
N GLY A 217 10.83 -9.39 -16.71
CA GLY A 217 10.36 -10.47 -17.58
C GLY A 217 9.98 -11.76 -16.85
N LYS A 218 9.85 -11.72 -15.53
CA LYS A 218 9.32 -12.85 -14.73
C LYS A 218 7.79 -12.82 -14.73
N ARG A 219 7.22 -13.94 -14.30
CA ARG A 219 5.78 -14.11 -14.13
C ARG A 219 5.44 -14.38 -12.69
N ILE A 220 4.35 -13.79 -12.20
CA ILE A 220 3.78 -14.03 -10.88
C ILE A 220 2.29 -14.35 -11.07
N ASN A 221 1.77 -15.34 -10.36
CA ASN A 221 0.35 -15.63 -10.35
C ASN A 221 -0.23 -15.26 -8.98
N ILE A 222 -1.29 -14.47 -8.98
CA ILE A 222 -1.91 -13.95 -7.77
C ILE A 222 -3.39 -14.31 -7.77
N GLU A 223 -3.82 -14.97 -6.70
CA GLU A 223 -5.22 -15.22 -6.42
C GLU A 223 -5.72 -14.24 -5.36
N ALA A 224 -6.77 -13.49 -5.65
CA ALA A 224 -7.36 -12.55 -4.72
C ALA A 224 -8.44 -13.24 -3.87
N VAL A 225 -8.52 -12.88 -2.60
CA VAL A 225 -9.55 -13.36 -1.69
C VAL A 225 -9.85 -12.34 -0.60
N THR A 226 -11.09 -12.34 -0.14
CA THR A 226 -11.50 -11.56 1.02
C THR A 226 -11.96 -12.48 2.15
N ALA A 227 -11.49 -12.23 3.35
CA ALA A 227 -12.04 -12.84 4.55
C ALA A 227 -13.29 -12.07 4.95
N ASN A 228 -14.45 -12.41 4.38
CA ASN A 228 -15.71 -11.74 4.71
C ASN A 228 -16.29 -12.24 6.03
N HIS A 229 -17.37 -11.62 6.51
CA HIS A 229 -18.15 -12.09 7.66
C HIS A 229 -18.67 -13.52 7.46
N ALA A 230 -18.86 -14.24 8.56
CA ALA A 230 -19.60 -15.50 8.56
C ALA A 230 -21.11 -15.23 8.41
N GLN A 231 -21.87 -16.21 7.91
CA GLN A 231 -23.30 -16.09 7.62
C GLN A 231 -24.13 -15.55 8.80
N ASP A 232 -23.82 -15.98 10.02
CA ASP A 232 -24.54 -15.60 11.24
C ASP A 232 -23.79 -14.54 12.07
N SER A 233 -22.82 -13.85 11.47
CA SER A 233 -22.04 -12.79 12.13
C SER A 233 -22.32 -11.42 11.54
N ILE A 234 -21.94 -10.39 12.28
CA ILE A 234 -22.17 -9.00 11.90
C ILE A 234 -21.22 -8.65 10.73
N PRO A 235 -21.73 -8.18 9.58
CA PRO A 235 -20.88 -7.72 8.49
C PRO A 235 -20.18 -6.41 8.84
N GLU A 236 -19.05 -6.12 8.18
CA GLU A 236 -18.22 -4.97 8.53
C GLU A 236 -18.92 -3.60 8.38
N TRP A 237 -19.88 -3.51 7.45
CA TRP A 237 -20.66 -2.30 7.20
C TRP A 237 -21.80 -2.06 8.22
N ASP A 238 -22.02 -2.96 9.18
CA ASP A 238 -23.11 -2.89 10.16
C ASP A 238 -22.59 -2.73 11.59
N SER A 239 -22.07 -1.55 11.91
CA SER A 239 -21.52 -1.21 13.24
C SER A 239 -22.53 -0.55 14.20
N ASN A 240 -23.75 -0.27 13.76
CA ASN A 240 -24.68 0.60 14.50
C ASN A 240 -25.24 -0.07 15.78
N GLY A 241 -24.73 0.36 16.94
CA GLY A 241 -25.27 0.05 18.26
C GLY A 241 -25.01 -1.37 18.77
N LYS A 242 -24.13 -2.13 18.11
CA LYS A 242 -23.77 -3.50 18.51
C LYS A 242 -22.48 -3.50 19.34
N ASN A 243 -22.42 -4.39 20.34
CA ASN A 243 -21.19 -4.59 21.12
C ASN A 243 -20.12 -5.18 20.21
N LEU A 244 -18.99 -4.49 20.07
CA LEU A 244 -17.80 -5.02 19.43
C LEU A 244 -17.25 -6.19 20.26
N LEU A 245 -16.64 -7.16 19.59
CA LEU A 245 -15.94 -8.24 20.28
C LEU A 245 -14.78 -7.68 21.12
N GLU A 246 -14.53 -8.32 22.26
CA GLU A 246 -13.32 -8.01 23.06
C GLU A 246 -12.06 -8.40 22.29
N ASP A 247 -10.93 -7.75 22.56
CA ASP A 247 -9.67 -7.88 21.79
C ASP A 247 -9.25 -9.34 21.51
N LYS A 248 -9.34 -10.22 22.51
CA LYS A 248 -9.00 -11.65 22.33
C LYS A 248 -9.96 -12.38 21.41
N GLU A 249 -11.26 -12.15 21.56
CA GLU A 249 -12.31 -12.78 20.73
C GLU A 249 -12.26 -12.22 19.31
N PHE A 250 -12.06 -10.91 19.17
CA PHE A 250 -11.89 -10.20 17.90
C PHE A 250 -10.73 -10.80 17.10
N LEU A 251 -9.54 -10.92 17.70
CA LEU A 251 -8.36 -11.47 17.03
C LEU A 251 -8.51 -12.96 16.73
N ASN A 252 -9.13 -13.74 17.63
CA ASN A 252 -9.44 -15.13 17.37
C ASN A 252 -10.37 -15.28 16.16
N PHE A 253 -11.44 -14.48 16.09
CA PHE A 253 -12.38 -14.49 14.97
C PHE A 253 -11.69 -14.12 13.65
N SER A 254 -10.88 -13.05 13.64
CA SER A 254 -10.06 -12.66 12.48
C SER A 254 -9.14 -13.80 12.02
N CYS A 255 -8.43 -14.46 12.95
CA CYS A 255 -7.55 -15.59 12.62
C CYS A 255 -8.32 -16.73 11.93
N VAL A 256 -9.49 -17.11 12.47
CA VAL A 256 -10.33 -18.16 11.88
C VAL A 256 -10.75 -17.79 10.45
N ARG A 257 -11.18 -16.54 10.22
CA ARG A 257 -11.67 -16.11 8.90
C ARG A 257 -10.54 -16.01 7.87
N LEU A 258 -9.39 -15.43 8.24
CA LEU A 258 -8.20 -15.35 7.40
C LEU A 258 -7.66 -16.75 7.05
N LEU A 259 -7.50 -17.63 8.04
CA LEU A 259 -7.00 -18.99 7.81
C LEU A 259 -7.92 -19.78 6.85
N ASN A 260 -9.24 -19.69 7.01
CA ASN A 260 -10.19 -20.34 6.10
C ASN A 260 -10.10 -19.77 4.67
N ALA A 261 -9.95 -18.44 4.53
CA ALA A 261 -9.82 -17.79 3.22
C ALA A 261 -8.55 -18.24 2.49
N ILE A 262 -7.40 -18.21 3.18
CA ILE A 262 -6.11 -18.67 2.64
C ILE A 262 -6.16 -20.17 2.34
N GLY A 263 -6.67 -20.99 3.27
CA GLY A 263 -6.80 -22.43 3.09
C GLY A 263 -7.67 -22.82 1.90
N SER A 264 -8.76 -22.09 1.64
CA SER A 264 -9.60 -22.28 0.45
C SER A 264 -8.81 -22.07 -0.84
N LYS A 265 -8.00 -21.01 -0.93
CA LYS A 265 -7.18 -20.71 -2.12
C LYS A 265 -5.96 -21.62 -2.25
N SER A 266 -5.45 -22.14 -1.13
CA SER A 266 -4.45 -23.20 -1.11
C SER A 266 -5.01 -24.50 -1.72
N ASN A 267 -6.19 -24.94 -1.30
CA ASN A 267 -6.83 -26.12 -1.90
C ASN A 267 -7.13 -25.89 -3.39
N LYS A 268 -7.60 -24.69 -3.76
CA LYS A 268 -7.88 -24.32 -5.15
C LYS A 268 -6.66 -24.43 -6.06
N TYR A 269 -5.46 -24.16 -5.53
CA TYR A 269 -4.21 -24.36 -6.26
C TYR A 269 -4.07 -25.81 -6.72
N PHE A 270 -4.17 -26.79 -5.82
CA PHE A 270 -4.05 -28.22 -6.16
C PHE A 270 -5.21 -28.71 -7.02
N ASP A 271 -6.43 -28.28 -6.72
CA ASP A 271 -7.61 -28.71 -7.45
C ASP A 271 -7.60 -28.22 -8.91
N THR A 272 -7.07 -27.02 -9.15
CA THR A 272 -7.23 -26.29 -10.41
C THR A 272 -5.92 -25.73 -10.97
N TYR A 273 -5.22 -24.86 -10.24
CA TYR A 273 -4.19 -23.99 -10.82
C TYR A 273 -2.86 -24.69 -11.11
N GLU A 274 -2.48 -25.70 -10.32
CA GLU A 274 -1.24 -26.46 -10.49
C GLU A 274 -1.16 -27.14 -11.87
N LYS A 275 -2.31 -27.37 -12.52
CA LYS A 275 -2.37 -27.99 -13.85
C LYS A 275 -2.01 -27.02 -14.97
N TYR A 276 -2.04 -25.71 -14.71
CA TYR A 276 -1.79 -24.68 -15.70
C TYR A 276 -0.30 -24.38 -15.87
N ASP A 277 0.17 -24.36 -17.12
CA ASP A 277 1.59 -24.19 -17.42
C ASP A 277 2.14 -22.82 -16.99
N HIS A 278 1.30 -21.76 -17.04
CA HIS A 278 1.68 -20.43 -16.58
C HIS A 278 1.78 -20.30 -15.04
N VAL A 279 1.29 -21.29 -14.29
CA VAL A 279 1.37 -21.36 -12.82
C VAL A 279 2.50 -22.30 -12.36
N LYS A 280 2.67 -23.45 -13.03
CA LYS A 280 3.66 -24.49 -12.66
C LYS A 280 5.09 -24.02 -12.54
N SER A 281 5.49 -22.94 -13.22
CA SER A 281 6.87 -22.46 -13.27
C SER A 281 7.07 -21.09 -12.60
N SER A 282 6.04 -20.57 -11.93
CA SER A 282 6.03 -19.20 -11.43
C SER A 282 5.55 -19.14 -9.97
N PRO A 283 5.97 -18.14 -9.18
CA PRO A 283 5.43 -17.90 -7.85
C PRO A 283 3.90 -17.86 -7.84
N TYR A 284 3.31 -18.51 -6.83
CA TYR A 284 1.87 -18.46 -6.55
C TYR A 284 1.65 -17.71 -5.25
N VAL A 285 0.97 -16.58 -5.34
CA VAL A 285 0.75 -15.65 -4.24
C VAL A 285 -0.74 -15.55 -3.96
N ILE A 286 -1.11 -15.48 -2.69
CA ILE A 286 -2.50 -15.19 -2.31
C ILE A 286 -2.55 -13.76 -1.79
N ALA A 287 -3.42 -12.94 -2.35
CA ALA A 287 -3.69 -11.60 -1.88
C ALA A 287 -4.98 -11.58 -1.07
N VAL A 288 -4.88 -11.39 0.26
CA VAL A 288 -6.01 -11.47 1.19
C VAL A 288 -6.27 -10.13 1.90
N ALA A 289 -7.52 -9.69 1.87
CA ALA A 289 -8.00 -8.55 2.66
C ALA A 289 -9.00 -9.00 3.76
N PRO A 290 -8.89 -8.47 4.99
CA PRO A 290 -9.78 -8.80 6.10
C PRO A 290 -11.03 -7.92 6.09
N TYR A 291 -12.21 -8.46 5.78
CA TYR A 291 -13.49 -7.74 5.84
C TYR A 291 -14.50 -8.49 6.73
N GLU A 292 -13.99 -9.16 7.76
CA GLU A 292 -14.72 -10.20 8.46
C GLU A 292 -15.69 -9.69 9.51
N GLN A 293 -15.47 -8.48 10.02
CA GLN A 293 -16.25 -7.92 11.12
C GLN A 293 -16.14 -6.39 11.15
N PRO A 294 -17.04 -5.69 11.84
CA PRO A 294 -16.91 -4.25 12.06
C PRO A 294 -15.55 -3.90 12.65
N MET A 295 -14.99 -2.77 12.20
CA MET A 295 -13.68 -2.31 12.64
C MET A 295 -12.54 -3.30 12.38
N PHE A 296 -12.66 -4.19 11.37
CA PHE A 296 -11.62 -5.19 11.02
C PHE A 296 -10.21 -4.60 10.98
N PHE A 297 -10.06 -3.35 10.56
CA PHE A 297 -8.77 -2.66 10.43
C PHE A 297 -8.04 -2.44 11.76
N PHE A 298 -8.74 -2.52 12.91
CA PHE A 298 -8.12 -2.49 14.24
C PHE A 298 -7.15 -3.65 14.50
N GLN A 299 -7.26 -4.75 13.76
CA GLN A 299 -6.28 -5.84 13.88
C GLN A 299 -4.88 -5.42 13.41
N ASN A 300 -4.74 -4.34 12.63
CA ASN A 300 -3.52 -3.99 11.91
C ASN A 300 -2.93 -5.22 11.20
N ASN A 301 -1.83 -5.78 11.71
CA ASN A 301 -1.20 -7.01 11.23
C ASN A 301 -1.24 -8.16 12.26
N GLU A 302 -1.85 -7.99 13.43
CA GLU A 302 -1.80 -8.96 14.53
C GLU A 302 -2.39 -10.32 14.14
N ALA A 303 -3.58 -10.35 13.53
CA ALA A 303 -4.22 -11.61 13.20
C ALA A 303 -3.52 -12.33 12.03
N ILE A 304 -3.05 -11.62 11.02
CA ILE A 304 -2.29 -12.24 9.92
C ILE A 304 -0.95 -12.78 10.41
N ILE A 305 -0.25 -12.08 11.31
CA ILE A 305 0.99 -12.57 11.95
C ILE A 305 0.72 -13.87 12.75
N ARG A 306 -0.40 -13.93 13.48
CA ARG A 306 -0.81 -15.17 14.17
C ARG A 306 -1.05 -16.30 13.18
N VAL A 307 -1.82 -16.07 12.12
CA VAL A 307 -2.13 -17.09 11.10
C VAL A 307 -0.88 -17.62 10.41
N LEU A 308 0.05 -16.74 10.02
CA LEU A 308 1.23 -17.13 9.24
C LEU A 308 2.35 -17.68 10.11
N TYR A 309 2.59 -17.11 11.30
CA TYR A 309 3.81 -17.39 12.08
C TYR A 309 3.55 -17.91 13.50
N ALA A 310 2.27 -18.07 13.90
CA ALA A 310 1.89 -18.45 15.26
C ALA A 310 2.50 -17.53 16.34
N LYS A 311 2.72 -16.25 16.01
CA LYS A 311 3.21 -15.23 16.94
C LYS A 311 2.11 -14.21 17.27
N GLY A 312 2.15 -13.66 18.47
CA GLY A 312 1.25 -12.60 18.92
C GLY A 312 1.90 -11.74 19.98
N ILE A 313 1.16 -10.76 20.46
CA ILE A 313 1.62 -9.85 21.51
C ILE A 313 0.67 -9.96 22.70
N ASP A 314 1.22 -10.15 23.89
CA ASP A 314 0.48 -10.03 25.14
C ASP A 314 0.49 -8.57 25.61
N LYS A 315 -0.59 -7.86 25.30
CA LYS A 315 -0.83 -6.47 25.68
C LYS A 315 -0.90 -6.28 27.20
N SER A 316 -1.24 -7.32 27.97
CA SER A 316 -1.31 -7.26 29.44
C SER A 316 0.04 -7.47 30.12
N SER A 317 1.00 -8.06 29.41
CA SER A 317 2.36 -8.35 29.87
C SER A 317 3.37 -7.44 29.18
N GLY A 318 3.11 -6.13 29.20
CA GLY A 318 4.04 -5.11 28.67
C GLY A 318 4.38 -5.27 27.19
N PHE A 319 3.46 -5.81 26.37
CA PHE A 319 3.66 -6.09 24.94
C PHE A 319 4.74 -7.14 24.64
N SER A 320 4.89 -8.13 25.53
CA SER A 320 5.78 -9.28 25.27
C SER A 320 5.28 -10.14 24.11
N GLU A 321 6.21 -10.66 23.32
CA GLU A 321 5.92 -11.60 22.24
C GLU A 321 5.52 -12.97 22.83
N VAL A 322 4.44 -13.54 22.31
CA VAL A 322 3.90 -14.84 22.73
C VAL A 322 3.64 -15.75 21.54
N VAL A 323 3.68 -17.06 21.80
CA VAL A 323 3.31 -18.07 20.81
C VAL A 323 1.80 -18.31 20.86
N VAL A 324 1.14 -18.26 19.70
CA VAL A 324 -0.30 -18.47 19.52
C VAL A 324 -0.49 -19.57 18.49
N ASN A 325 -0.50 -20.82 18.94
CA ASN A 325 -0.54 -21.99 18.04
C ASN A 325 -1.92 -22.29 17.46
N GLN A 326 -2.99 -21.74 18.06
CA GLN A 326 -4.36 -22.11 17.70
C GLN A 326 -5.31 -20.92 17.71
N ALA A 327 -6.29 -20.96 16.81
CA ALA A 327 -7.52 -20.19 16.90
C ALA A 327 -8.70 -21.15 17.08
N ILE A 328 -9.72 -20.76 17.84
CA ILE A 328 -10.88 -21.58 18.16
C ILE A 328 -12.06 -21.16 17.29
N LYS A 329 -12.44 -22.02 16.35
CA LYS A 329 -13.63 -21.86 15.51
C LYS A 329 -14.88 -22.31 16.26
N ASN A 330 -15.94 -21.50 16.21
CA ASN A 330 -17.23 -21.76 16.86
C ASN A 330 -17.11 -22.17 18.34
N GLY A 331 -16.13 -21.60 19.05
CA GLY A 331 -15.87 -21.87 20.47
C GLY A 331 -15.34 -23.27 20.82
N THR A 332 -15.20 -24.18 19.85
CA THR A 332 -14.93 -25.61 20.14
C THR A 332 -13.90 -26.27 19.23
N ILE A 333 -13.72 -25.80 18.00
CA ILE A 333 -12.88 -26.47 17.00
C ILE A 333 -11.52 -25.75 16.96
N PRO A 334 -10.43 -26.34 17.47
CA PRO A 334 -9.11 -25.75 17.35
C PRO A 334 -8.61 -25.84 15.91
N LEU A 335 -8.12 -24.72 15.38
CA LEU A 335 -7.45 -24.61 14.10
C LEU A 335 -5.98 -24.26 14.32
N GLU A 336 -5.07 -25.04 13.74
CA GLU A 336 -3.62 -24.82 13.81
C GLU A 336 -3.25 -23.53 13.05
N LEU A 337 -2.46 -22.67 13.71
CA LEU A 337 -1.89 -21.45 13.14
C LEU A 337 -0.39 -21.67 12.83
N GLY A 338 0.26 -20.69 12.20
CA GLY A 338 1.67 -20.79 11.83
C GLY A 338 1.89 -21.48 10.50
N ILE A 339 1.06 -21.19 9.48
CA ILE A 339 1.12 -21.90 8.20
C ILE A 339 2.44 -21.72 7.43
N PHE A 340 3.23 -20.68 7.74
CA PHE A 340 4.58 -20.42 7.20
C PHE A 340 5.70 -20.81 8.17
N THR A 341 5.40 -21.57 9.23
CA THR A 341 6.40 -22.14 10.15
C THR A 341 6.78 -23.58 9.80
N THR A 342 6.15 -24.14 8.75
CA THR A 342 6.40 -25.50 8.23
C THR A 342 6.29 -25.52 6.71
N ASP A 343 6.69 -26.63 6.09
CA ASP A 343 6.61 -26.84 4.64
C ASP A 343 5.21 -27.21 4.12
N LYS A 344 4.20 -27.34 4.99
CA LYS A 344 2.80 -27.71 4.62
C LYS A 344 2.22 -26.81 3.53
N PHE A 345 2.58 -25.53 3.51
CA PHE A 345 2.09 -24.53 2.55
C PHE A 345 3.15 -24.05 1.55
N LYS A 346 4.19 -24.85 1.29
CA LYS A 346 5.31 -24.50 0.39
C LYS A 346 4.93 -24.12 -1.06
N HIS A 347 3.75 -24.51 -1.52
CA HIS A 347 3.24 -24.11 -2.84
C HIS A 347 2.84 -22.62 -2.90
N ILE A 348 2.61 -21.98 -1.75
CA ILE A 348 2.37 -20.54 -1.64
C ILE A 348 3.71 -19.84 -1.45
N SER A 349 4.04 -18.93 -2.37
CA SER A 349 5.28 -18.15 -2.35
C SER A 349 5.26 -17.04 -1.31
N ALA A 350 4.13 -16.33 -1.21
CA ALA A 350 3.94 -15.22 -0.29
C ALA A 350 2.44 -14.92 -0.10
N ILE A 351 2.13 -14.13 0.92
CA ILE A 351 0.81 -13.51 1.11
C ILE A 351 0.92 -11.99 0.94
N ILE A 352 0.07 -11.40 0.11
CA ILE A 352 -0.18 -9.95 0.07
C ILE A 352 -1.33 -9.64 1.01
N PHE A 353 -1.16 -8.66 1.90
CA PHE A 353 -2.17 -8.31 2.90
C PHE A 353 -2.26 -6.79 3.09
N SER A 354 -3.47 -6.28 3.34
CA SER A 354 -3.67 -4.89 3.73
C SER A 354 -4.98 -4.70 4.51
N THR A 355 -4.91 -3.99 5.62
CA THR A 355 -6.08 -3.44 6.34
C THR A 355 -6.44 -2.02 5.89
N THR A 356 -5.60 -1.39 5.08
CA THR A 356 -5.77 -0.02 4.59
C THR A 356 -6.43 0.04 3.21
N ALA A 357 -6.65 -1.10 2.55
CA ALA A 357 -7.46 -1.22 1.34
C ALA A 357 -8.95 -1.10 1.65
N THR A 358 -9.39 0.11 2.02
CA THR A 358 -10.79 0.45 2.29
C THR A 358 -11.23 1.58 1.38
N LEU A 359 -12.54 1.90 1.35
CA LEU A 359 -13.05 3.03 0.57
C LEU A 359 -12.32 4.35 0.88
N GLY A 360 -11.80 4.50 2.10
CA GLY A 360 -10.97 5.63 2.49
C GLY A 360 -9.78 5.87 1.56
N LYS A 361 -9.21 4.81 0.96
CA LYS A 361 -8.10 4.88 0.01
C LYS A 361 -8.50 5.56 -1.30
N ALA A 362 -9.76 5.43 -1.70
CA ALA A 362 -10.31 6.13 -2.85
C ALA A 362 -10.67 7.58 -2.49
N ILE A 363 -11.22 7.81 -1.29
CA ILE A 363 -11.57 9.14 -0.78
C ILE A 363 -10.35 10.05 -0.68
N THR A 364 -9.20 9.53 -0.23
CA THR A 364 -7.94 10.29 -0.13
C THR A 364 -7.36 10.75 -1.47
N GLN A 365 -7.96 10.33 -2.59
CA GLN A 365 -7.61 10.76 -3.94
C GLN A 365 -8.65 11.72 -4.53
N THR A 366 -9.52 12.27 -3.70
CA THR A 366 -10.58 13.22 -4.09
C THR A 366 -10.42 14.55 -3.35
N ASP A 367 -11.17 15.55 -3.80
CA ASP A 367 -11.36 16.83 -3.13
C ASP A 367 -12.50 16.81 -2.09
N LEU A 368 -13.06 15.63 -1.77
CA LEU A 368 -14.10 15.52 -0.77
C LEU A 368 -13.59 15.97 0.60
N LYS A 369 -14.35 16.87 1.22
CA LYS A 369 -14.06 17.39 2.55
C LYS A 369 -14.29 16.30 3.58
N ARG A 370 -13.19 15.74 4.07
CA ARG A 370 -13.14 14.70 5.09
C ARG A 370 -12.00 14.98 6.05
N GLU A 371 -12.11 14.45 7.25
CA GLU A 371 -11.02 14.41 8.21
C GLU A 371 -10.33 13.04 8.14
N ILE A 372 -9.03 13.05 7.93
CA ILE A 372 -8.20 11.87 7.81
C ILE A 372 -7.39 11.71 9.09
N ARG A 373 -7.71 10.67 9.87
CA ARG A 373 -6.85 10.20 10.96
C ARG A 373 -5.93 9.12 10.41
N SER A 374 -4.63 9.37 10.41
CA SER A 374 -3.61 8.43 9.95
C SER A 374 -2.59 8.15 11.05
N SER A 375 -2.03 6.94 11.05
CA SER A 375 -0.95 6.57 11.95
C SER A 375 0.22 5.99 11.14
N TRP A 376 1.42 6.46 11.42
CA TRP A 376 2.63 6.17 10.66
C TRP A 376 3.69 5.56 11.59
N TYR A 377 4.47 4.62 11.07
CA TYR A 377 5.57 4.02 11.82
C TYR A 377 6.75 4.99 11.93
N HIS A 378 7.42 5.01 13.07
CA HIS A 378 8.68 5.71 13.26
C HIS A 378 9.59 4.90 14.18
N PRO A 379 10.87 4.65 13.82
CA PRO A 379 11.75 3.76 14.58
C PRO A 379 11.97 4.21 16.03
N PHE A 380 12.13 5.51 16.26
CA PHE A 380 12.34 6.08 17.60
C PHE A 380 11.06 6.54 18.33
N LYS A 381 10.09 7.10 17.60
CA LYS A 381 8.85 7.66 18.18
C LYS A 381 7.72 6.62 18.31
N GLY A 382 7.88 5.43 17.72
CA GLY A 382 6.82 4.43 17.63
C GLY A 382 5.72 4.90 16.68
N LEU A 383 4.49 5.00 17.17
CA LEU A 383 3.33 5.40 16.38
C LEU A 383 3.21 6.93 16.30
N VAL A 384 3.35 7.51 15.11
CA VAL A 384 3.10 8.93 14.86
C VAL A 384 1.69 9.10 14.33
N MET A 385 0.82 9.75 15.09
CA MET A 385 -0.57 9.99 14.68
C MET A 385 -0.73 11.40 14.11
N GLU A 386 -1.45 11.50 13.00
CA GLU A 386 -1.79 12.76 12.34
C GLU A 386 -3.30 12.83 12.09
N MET A 387 -3.87 14.01 12.31
CA MET A 387 -5.24 14.34 11.94
C MET A 387 -5.19 15.53 10.98
N LYS A 388 -5.67 15.34 9.76
CA LYS A 388 -5.54 16.30 8.67
C LYS A 388 -6.83 16.36 7.86
N GLU A 389 -7.08 17.52 7.28
CA GLU A 389 -8.06 17.63 6.19
C GLU A 389 -7.60 16.80 5.00
N ASN A 390 -8.55 16.23 4.26
CA ASN A 390 -8.28 15.40 3.09
C ASN A 390 -7.40 16.11 2.04
N GLU A 391 -7.63 17.41 1.82
CA GLU A 391 -6.91 18.24 0.84
C GLU A 391 -5.38 18.27 1.05
N ILE A 392 -4.92 18.07 2.29
CA ILE A 392 -3.51 18.11 2.67
C ILE A 392 -2.99 16.75 3.15
N HIS A 393 -3.79 15.69 3.02
CA HIS A 393 -3.37 14.32 3.26
C HIS A 393 -2.80 13.70 1.98
N PHE A 394 -1.72 12.92 2.10
CA PHE A 394 -1.10 12.22 0.98
C PHE A 394 -0.72 10.82 1.42
N GLU A 395 -1.16 9.85 0.61
CA GLU A 395 -0.75 8.44 0.66
C GLU A 395 -0.72 7.93 -0.79
N THR A 396 0.16 6.96 -1.07
CA THR A 396 0.17 6.25 -2.36
C THR A 396 -0.82 5.10 -2.32
N HIS A 397 -1.09 4.44 -3.46
CA HIS A 397 -1.89 3.21 -3.43
C HIS A 397 -1.22 2.10 -2.63
N LEU A 398 0.12 2.07 -2.56
CA LEU A 398 0.88 0.99 -1.91
C LEU A 398 0.99 1.18 -0.39
N ASP A 399 0.64 2.35 0.15
CA ASP A 399 0.67 2.60 1.60
C ASP A 399 -0.20 1.62 2.39
N GLY A 400 0.44 0.91 3.33
CA GLY A 400 -0.17 -0.13 4.16
C GLY A 400 -0.31 -1.50 3.48
N LEU A 401 0.31 -1.69 2.32
CA LEU A 401 0.48 -3.00 1.68
C LEU A 401 1.61 -3.78 2.37
N GLN A 402 1.35 -5.05 2.66
CA GLN A 402 2.28 -5.94 3.35
C GLN A 402 2.54 -7.19 2.52
N ILE A 403 3.79 -7.62 2.44
CA ILE A 403 4.22 -8.85 1.76
C ILE A 403 4.83 -9.78 2.81
N HIS A 404 4.16 -10.89 3.06
CA HIS A 404 4.59 -11.92 3.99
C HIS A 404 5.19 -13.07 3.19
N HIS A 405 6.51 -13.26 3.27
CA HIS A 405 7.21 -14.27 2.50
C HIS A 405 7.16 -15.64 3.19
N ASN A 406 6.92 -16.69 2.42
CA ASN A 406 6.98 -18.06 2.94
C ASN A 406 8.43 -18.56 2.88
N PRO A 407 9.10 -18.81 4.02
CA PRO A 407 10.48 -19.31 4.02
C PRO A 407 10.62 -20.73 3.45
N PHE A 408 9.50 -21.46 3.33
CA PHE A 408 9.46 -22.80 2.76
C PHE A 408 8.97 -22.81 1.30
N ALA A 409 8.78 -21.65 0.65
CA ALA A 409 8.26 -21.57 -0.71
C ALA A 409 9.08 -22.41 -1.72
N GLU A 410 8.41 -23.25 -2.51
CA GLU A 410 9.03 -23.98 -3.63
C GLU A 410 9.51 -23.03 -4.73
N LYS A 411 8.81 -21.91 -4.88
CA LYS A 411 9.13 -20.83 -5.82
C LYS A 411 9.04 -19.51 -5.09
N PRO A 412 10.12 -19.05 -4.43
CA PRO A 412 10.10 -17.81 -3.67
C PRO A 412 9.72 -16.61 -4.55
N LEU A 413 9.00 -15.65 -3.96
CA LEU A 413 8.74 -14.36 -4.59
C LEU A 413 10.02 -13.51 -4.58
N SER A 414 10.34 -12.82 -5.67
CA SER A 414 11.54 -11.99 -5.74
C SER A 414 11.33 -10.70 -4.96
N LEU A 415 12.36 -10.21 -4.28
CA LEU A 415 12.27 -8.96 -3.51
C LEU A 415 12.14 -7.73 -4.42
N ASP A 416 12.83 -7.77 -5.55
CA ASP A 416 12.84 -6.69 -6.55
C ASP A 416 11.46 -6.42 -7.17
N GLU A 417 10.50 -7.35 -7.02
CA GLU A 417 9.16 -7.22 -7.58
C GLU A 417 8.30 -6.25 -6.75
N PHE A 418 8.60 -6.07 -5.46
CA PHE A 418 7.79 -5.25 -4.55
C PHE A 418 8.65 -4.27 -3.73
N SER A 419 9.75 -3.77 -4.30
CA SER A 419 10.78 -3.01 -3.57
C SER A 419 10.44 -1.55 -3.24
N ASN A 420 9.21 -1.09 -3.52
CA ASN A 420 8.76 0.27 -3.23
C ASN A 420 8.90 0.58 -1.73
N TYR A 421 9.18 1.85 -1.41
CA TYR A 421 9.58 2.25 -0.06
C TYR A 421 8.49 1.93 0.99
N GLU A 422 7.24 2.17 0.64
CA GLU A 422 6.08 2.07 1.52
C GLU A 422 5.55 0.64 1.73
N ILE A 423 6.01 -0.32 0.92
CA ILE A 423 5.64 -1.72 1.07
C ILE A 423 6.43 -2.33 2.22
N THR A 424 5.73 -2.94 3.17
CA THR A 424 6.36 -3.60 4.31
C THR A 424 6.54 -5.09 4.04
N HIS A 425 7.76 -5.59 4.19
CA HIS A 425 8.07 -7.01 4.04
C HIS A 425 8.26 -7.71 5.38
N TYR A 426 7.77 -8.94 5.48
CA TYR A 426 7.93 -9.82 6.63
C TYR A 426 8.63 -11.10 6.22
N TYR A 427 9.70 -11.46 6.93
CA TYR A 427 10.44 -12.71 6.77
C TYR A 427 10.47 -13.45 8.09
N TYR A 428 10.02 -14.70 8.08
CA TYR A 428 10.15 -15.58 9.24
C TYR A 428 11.40 -16.44 9.09
N ASP A 429 12.25 -16.43 10.10
CA ASP A 429 13.39 -17.33 10.21
C ASP A 429 12.97 -18.62 10.95
N PRO A 430 12.94 -19.78 10.29
CA PRO A 430 12.54 -21.04 10.92
C PRO A 430 13.45 -21.50 12.07
N ASP A 431 14.72 -21.11 12.05
CA ASP A 431 15.72 -21.54 13.05
C ASP A 431 15.60 -20.70 14.32
N THR A 432 15.60 -19.37 14.18
CA THR A 432 15.51 -18.46 15.31
C THR A 432 14.07 -18.21 15.77
N LYS A 433 13.08 -18.52 14.92
CA LYS A 433 11.65 -18.24 15.10
C LYS A 433 11.35 -16.75 15.26
N VAL A 434 12.20 -15.90 14.70
CA VAL A 434 12.07 -14.43 14.70
C VAL A 434 11.43 -13.99 13.38
N ILE A 435 10.64 -12.92 13.45
CA ILE A 435 10.11 -12.24 12.27
C ILE A 435 10.96 -10.99 12.03
N ASP A 436 11.70 -10.95 10.93
CA ASP A 436 12.28 -9.72 10.42
C ASP A 436 11.18 -8.91 9.71
N ASN A 437 10.81 -7.79 10.32
CA ASN A 437 9.89 -6.82 9.76
C ASN A 437 10.69 -5.64 9.18
N GLN A 438 10.72 -5.53 7.85
CA GLN A 438 11.45 -4.49 7.14
C GLN A 438 10.64 -3.19 6.99
N GLN A 439 9.87 -2.83 8.02
CA GLN A 439 9.06 -1.62 8.02
C GLN A 439 9.95 -0.38 8.02
N LYS A 440 9.82 0.45 6.98
CA LYS A 440 10.58 1.69 6.84
C LYS A 440 9.92 2.84 7.60
N PRO A 441 10.70 3.85 8.03
CA PRO A 441 10.15 5.03 8.70
C PRO A 441 9.08 5.72 7.86
N TYR A 442 8.07 6.24 8.54
CA TYR A 442 6.91 6.95 8.00
C TYR A 442 6.05 6.17 7.01
N THR A 443 6.03 4.83 7.08
CA THR A 443 5.06 4.01 6.34
C THR A 443 3.73 3.93 7.07
N LEU A 444 2.62 3.90 6.32
CA LEU A 444 1.27 3.92 6.88
C LEU A 444 0.95 2.62 7.63
N ILE A 445 0.48 2.74 8.88
CA ILE A 445 -0.03 1.62 9.69
C ILE A 445 -1.56 1.55 9.60
N SER A 446 -2.24 2.69 9.74
CA SER A 446 -3.70 2.75 9.70
C SER A 446 -4.20 4.10 9.22
N ARG A 447 -5.40 4.09 8.61
CA ARG A 447 -6.13 5.29 8.17
C ARG A 447 -7.62 5.13 8.46
N ASN A 448 -8.23 6.18 9.00
CA ASN A 448 -9.67 6.31 9.16
C ASN A 448 -10.12 7.63 8.54
N VAL A 449 -11.30 7.62 7.93
CA VAL A 449 -11.91 8.77 7.28
C VAL A 449 -13.18 9.12 8.04
N TRP A 450 -13.35 10.39 8.38
CA TRP A 450 -14.50 10.92 9.10
C TRP A 450 -15.11 12.10 8.34
N GLY A 451 -16.38 12.39 8.69
CA GLY A 451 -17.22 13.35 7.97
C GLY A 451 -17.70 12.80 6.64
#